data_AF-A0A409YXZ0-F1
#
_entry.id   AF-A0A409YXZ0-F1
#
_cell.length_a   1.000
_cell.length_b   1.000
_cell.length_c   1.000
_cell.angle_alpha   90.00
_cell.angle_beta   90.00
_cell.angle_gamma   90.00
#
_symmetry.space_group_name_H-M   'P 1'
#
loop_
_entity.id
_entity.type
_entity.pdbx_description
1 polymer ?
#
loop_
_entity_poly.entity_id
_entity_poly.type
_entity_poly.pdbx_seq_one_letter_code
_entity_poly.pdbx_strand_id
1 'polypeptide(L)'
;MTGRMTTVVCHPSAIGIITEMRWASTIDSFYLHQGPLKHFVSPLLIAELLERIQNAQREREGILEDRIRHLSGSNRRLDSILMKSLQDVNGQIANYTQQLVEFGAPPPGLDVNPQSIQYQCLLDTCLAPQQFIHHIESILASLPRRSILRRFELHSMLNNAKNDFLSTYAKLRAFGEPPPGFQSFIPSVVLQASDITKLERIERRMQTGH
;
A
#
# COMPACT_ATOMS: atom_id res chain seq x y z
N MET A 1 -2.67 23.84 45.32
CA MET A 1 -3.19 22.84 44.36
C MET A 1 -2.09 22.55 43.34
N THR A 2 -1.30 21.50 43.56
CA THR A 2 -0.17 21.12 42.70
C THR A 2 -0.56 19.88 41.89
N GLY A 3 -0.84 20.08 40.60
CA GLY A 3 -1.16 19.00 39.67
C GLY A 3 0.11 18.27 39.24
N ARG A 4 0.20 16.97 39.56
CA ARG A 4 1.23 16.08 39.02
C ARG A 4 0.90 15.77 37.56
N MET A 5 1.75 16.23 36.65
CA MET A 5 1.82 15.72 35.28
C MET A 5 2.41 14.30 35.32
N THR A 6 1.59 13.30 35.01
CA THR A 6 2.05 11.96 34.66
C THR A 6 2.56 11.97 33.23
N THR A 7 3.87 11.88 33.06
CA THR A 7 4.49 11.61 31.77
C THR A 7 4.24 10.14 31.41
N VAL A 8 3.50 9.92 30.34
CA VAL A 8 3.33 8.58 29.74
C VAL A 8 4.66 8.23 29.08
N VAL A 9 5.36 7.24 29.63
CA VAL A 9 6.59 6.70 29.06
C VAL A 9 6.18 5.71 27.97
N CYS A 10 6.22 6.13 26.71
CA CYS A 10 6.16 5.20 25.58
C CYS A 10 7.52 4.49 25.49
N HIS A 11 7.52 3.17 25.63
CA HIS A 11 8.70 2.36 25.34
C HIS A 11 9.00 2.41 23.83
N PRO A 12 10.23 2.76 23.40
CA PRO A 12 10.61 2.67 22.00
C PRO A 12 10.59 1.21 21.54
N SER A 13 10.09 0.94 20.32
CA SER A 13 10.09 -0.41 19.74
C SER A 13 11.52 -0.94 19.63
N ALA A 14 11.68 -2.28 19.62
CA ALA A 14 13.00 -2.91 19.48
C ALA A 14 13.73 -2.43 18.21
N ILE A 15 13.02 -2.28 17.08
CA ILE A 15 13.59 -1.64 15.90
C ILE A 15 13.77 -0.13 16.09
N GLY A 16 12.90 0.57 16.84
CA GLY A 16 13.10 1.98 17.19
C GLY A 16 14.47 2.25 17.81
N ILE A 17 14.90 1.39 18.75
CA ILE A 17 16.24 1.41 19.37
C ILE A 17 17.34 1.11 18.34
N ILE A 18 17.06 0.23 17.38
CA ILE A 18 18.00 -0.14 16.30
C ILE A 18 18.07 0.96 15.21
N THR A 19 17.00 1.74 14.99
CA THR A 19 16.88 2.77 13.94
C THR A 19 17.25 4.18 14.40
N GLU A 20 17.18 4.51 15.70
CA GLU A 20 17.70 5.79 16.23
C GLU A 20 19.24 5.82 16.26
N MET A 21 19.90 4.68 16.11
CA MET A 21 21.28 4.66 15.64
C MET A 21 21.29 5.13 14.19
N ARG A 22 21.89 6.29 13.96
CA ARG A 22 21.94 7.02 12.70
C ARG A 22 22.71 6.23 11.62
N TRP A 23 22.08 5.23 11.00
CA TRP A 23 22.62 4.51 9.84
C TRP A 23 22.36 5.32 8.57
N ALA A 24 23.21 6.31 8.32
CA ALA A 24 23.28 6.94 7.01
C ALA A 24 23.85 5.92 6.00
N SER A 25 23.02 5.51 5.03
CA SER A 25 23.42 5.10 3.67
C SER A 25 24.27 3.82 3.48
N THR A 26 24.41 2.93 4.46
CA THR A 26 25.13 1.66 4.26
C THR A 26 24.48 0.50 5.05
N ILE A 27 23.25 0.13 4.69
CA ILE A 27 22.79 -1.26 4.90
C ILE A 27 23.08 -2.01 3.60
N ASP A 28 24.35 -1.99 3.20
CA ASP A 28 24.87 -3.03 2.34
C ASP A 28 25.23 -4.17 3.29
N SER A 29 24.44 -5.24 3.26
CA SER A 29 24.68 -6.49 3.99
C SER A 29 24.79 -6.37 5.52
N PHE A 30 23.67 -6.48 6.23
CA PHE A 30 23.73 -7.11 7.54
C PHE A 30 24.19 -8.57 7.33
N TYR A 31 25.50 -8.79 7.45
CA TYR A 31 26.19 -10.07 7.60
C TYR A 31 25.74 -10.84 8.86
N LEU A 32 24.45 -10.84 9.19
CA LEU A 32 23.80 -11.78 10.12
C LEU A 32 23.56 -13.14 9.44
N HIS A 33 24.18 -13.40 8.29
CA HIS A 33 23.81 -14.51 7.40
C HIS A 33 24.36 -15.88 7.81
N GLN A 34 25.23 -16.00 8.82
CA GLN A 34 25.86 -17.30 9.15
C GLN A 34 26.02 -17.61 10.65
N GLY A 35 25.27 -16.94 11.53
CA GLY A 35 25.35 -17.17 12.98
C GLY A 35 24.12 -17.87 13.57
N PRO A 36 24.27 -18.66 14.67
CA PRO A 36 23.15 -19.32 15.38
C PRO A 36 22.11 -18.33 15.95
N LEU A 37 22.45 -17.04 16.04
CA LEU A 37 21.54 -15.96 16.43
C LEU A 37 20.44 -15.67 15.37
N LYS A 38 20.60 -16.10 14.11
CA LYS A 38 19.57 -15.96 13.05
C LYS A 38 18.25 -16.62 13.45
N HIS A 39 18.31 -17.79 14.09
CA HIS A 39 17.13 -18.57 14.46
C HIS A 39 16.32 -17.95 15.60
N PHE A 40 16.96 -17.22 16.51
CA PHE A 40 16.26 -16.62 17.66
C PHE A 40 15.68 -15.25 17.35
N VAL A 41 16.35 -14.44 16.54
CA VAL A 41 15.90 -13.08 16.23
C VAL A 41 14.89 -13.07 15.07
N SER A 42 14.93 -14.07 14.18
CA SER A 42 14.06 -14.15 13.01
C SER A 42 12.54 -14.18 13.32
N PRO A 43 12.03 -14.98 14.28
CA PRO A 43 10.59 -14.99 14.57
C PRO A 43 10.07 -13.64 15.07
N LEU A 44 10.84 -12.95 15.93
CA LEU A 44 10.46 -11.66 16.49
C LEU A 44 10.45 -10.57 15.41
N LEU A 45 11.45 -10.57 14.52
CA LEU A 45 11.48 -9.62 13.40
C LEU A 45 10.35 -9.87 12.40
N ILE A 46 10.03 -11.13 12.09
CA ILE A 46 8.88 -11.46 11.24
C ILE A 46 7.58 -10.97 11.89
N ALA A 47 7.37 -11.25 13.18
CA ALA A 47 6.18 -10.80 13.89
C ALA A 47 6.05 -9.26 13.87
N GLU A 48 7.14 -8.53 14.10
CA GLU A 48 7.14 -7.07 14.02
C GLU A 48 6.84 -6.55 12.60
N LEU A 49 7.38 -7.20 11.55
CA LEU A 49 7.06 -6.84 10.16
C LEU A 49 5.59 -7.05 9.84
N LEU A 50 5.01 -8.17 10.27
CA LEU A 50 3.59 -8.45 10.09
C LEU A 50 2.72 -7.40 10.77
N GLU A 51 3.05 -7.02 12.01
CA GLU A 51 2.36 -5.97 12.74
C GLU A 51 2.45 -4.63 12.02
N ARG A 52 3.63 -4.25 11.50
CA ARG A 52 3.82 -3.02 10.73
C ARG A 52 3.02 -3.01 9.42
N ILE A 53 2.99 -4.12 8.69
CA ILE A 53 2.17 -4.28 7.48
C ILE A 53 0.71 -4.07 7.83
N GLN A 54 0.21 -4.74 8.87
CA GLN A 54 -1.18 -4.62 9.31
C GLN A 54 -1.52 -3.20 9.77
N ASN A 55 -0.62 -2.53 10.51
CA ASN A 55 -0.81 -1.15 10.95
C ASN A 55 -0.88 -0.19 9.75
N ALA A 56 0.03 -0.33 8.79
CA ALA A 56 0.05 0.49 7.59
C ALA A 56 -1.18 0.22 6.70
N GLN A 57 -1.66 -1.03 6.60
CA GLN A 57 -2.91 -1.35 5.90
C GLN A 57 -4.11 -0.64 6.54
N ARG A 58 -4.22 -0.66 7.88
CA ARG A 58 -5.29 0.06 8.61
C ARG A 58 -5.22 1.57 8.40
N GLU A 59 -4.02 2.15 8.43
CA GLU A 59 -3.83 3.57 8.14
C GLU A 59 -4.27 3.91 6.71
N ARG A 60 -3.84 3.10 5.73
CA ARG A 60 -4.22 3.23 4.32
C ARG A 60 -5.74 3.20 4.14
N GLU A 61 -6.44 2.28 4.81
CA GLU A 61 -7.90 2.19 4.79
C GLU A 61 -8.54 3.47 5.35
N GLY A 62 -8.07 3.97 6.51
CA GLY A 62 -8.55 5.23 7.07
C GLY A 62 -8.39 6.42 6.12
N ILE A 63 -7.23 6.52 5.45
CA ILE A 63 -6.98 7.59 4.45
C ILE A 63 -7.94 7.47 3.25
N LEU A 64 -8.21 6.24 2.78
CA LEU A 64 -9.14 6.00 1.67
C LEU A 64 -10.58 6.35 2.06
N GLU A 65 -11.02 5.95 3.26
CA GLU A 65 -12.34 6.30 3.79
C GLU A 65 -12.53 7.81 3.91
N ASP A 66 -11.54 8.52 4.47
CA ASP A 66 -11.57 9.97 4.57
C ASP A 66 -11.63 10.60 3.18
N ARG A 67 -10.85 10.11 2.22
CA ARG A 67 -10.89 10.59 0.84
C ARG A 67 -12.26 10.38 0.21
N ILE A 68 -12.88 9.21 0.38
CA ILE A 68 -14.23 8.90 -0.11
C ILE A 68 -15.26 9.82 0.55
N ARG A 69 -15.21 10.01 1.88
CA ARG A 69 -16.11 10.89 2.63
C ARG A 69 -16.02 12.32 2.14
N HIS A 70 -14.81 12.77 1.84
CA HIS A 70 -14.54 14.11 1.33
C HIS A 70 -14.75 14.26 -0.17
N LEU A 71 -15.07 13.19 -0.91
CA LEU A 71 -15.36 13.29 -2.34
C LEU A 71 -16.41 14.37 -2.56
N SER A 72 -17.52 14.39 -1.83
CA SER A 72 -18.61 15.35 -1.99
C SER A 72 -18.23 16.82 -1.81
N GLY A 73 -17.11 17.12 -1.12
CA GLY A 73 -16.60 18.47 -0.92
C GLY A 73 -15.51 18.84 -1.93
N SER A 74 -15.50 20.09 -2.41
CA SER A 74 -14.36 20.59 -3.20
C SER A 74 -13.30 21.16 -2.25
N ASN A 75 -12.43 20.28 -1.70
CA ASN A 75 -11.25 20.69 -0.96
C ASN A 75 -9.99 20.07 -1.57
N ARG A 76 -9.47 20.73 -2.61
CA ARG A 76 -8.28 20.27 -3.36
C ARG A 76 -7.03 20.14 -2.50
N ARG A 77 -6.88 21.01 -1.48
CA ARG A 77 -5.74 20.95 -0.57
C ARG A 77 -5.78 19.67 0.27
N LEU A 78 -6.96 19.33 0.80
CA LEU A 78 -7.14 18.10 1.56
C LEU A 78 -6.91 16.86 0.68
N ASP A 79 -7.48 16.82 -0.53
CA ASP A 79 -7.25 15.69 -1.47
C ASP A 79 -5.77 15.50 -1.80
N SER A 80 -5.02 16.60 -2.02
CA SER A 80 -3.57 16.53 -2.23
C SER A 80 -2.81 15.97 -1.03
N ILE A 81 -3.21 16.32 0.20
CA ILE A 81 -2.60 15.80 1.44
C ILE A 81 -2.90 14.31 1.56
N LEU A 82 -4.16 13.91 1.42
CA LEU A 82 -4.58 12.51 1.50
C LEU A 82 -3.89 11.65 0.43
N MET A 83 -3.77 12.16 -0.80
CA MET A 83 -3.04 11.48 -1.88
C MET A 83 -1.57 11.27 -1.55
N LYS A 84 -0.91 12.28 -0.97
CA LYS A 84 0.50 12.16 -0.56
C LYS A 84 0.65 11.15 0.57
N SER A 85 -0.18 11.23 1.61
CA SER A 85 -0.20 10.25 2.70
C SER A 85 -0.43 8.83 2.19
N LEU A 86 -1.36 8.64 1.25
CA LEU A 86 -1.62 7.34 0.64
C LEU A 86 -0.42 6.79 -0.12
N GLN A 87 0.30 7.64 -0.87
CA GLN A 87 1.55 7.25 -1.54
C GLN A 87 2.63 6.84 -0.54
N ASP A 88 2.79 7.59 0.55
CA ASP A 88 3.79 7.32 1.57
C ASP A 88 3.51 5.99 2.29
N VAL A 89 2.27 5.75 2.70
CA VAL A 89 1.84 4.48 3.34
C VAL A 89 1.98 3.30 2.38
N ASN A 90 1.59 3.45 1.11
CA ASN A 90 1.81 2.39 0.11
C ASN A 90 3.30 2.08 -0.09
N GLY A 91 4.18 3.09 -0.01
CA GLY A 91 5.63 2.91 -0.04
C GLY A 91 6.14 2.13 1.18
N GLN A 92 5.60 2.42 2.37
CA GLN A 92 5.93 1.68 3.59
C GLN A 92 5.49 0.21 3.50
N ILE A 93 4.25 -0.07 3.06
CA ILE A 93 3.75 -1.43 2.86
C ILE A 93 4.64 -2.19 1.87
N ALA A 94 5.00 -1.57 0.75
CA ALA A 94 5.90 -2.17 -0.24
C ALA A 94 7.28 -2.50 0.36
N ASN A 95 7.84 -1.61 1.18
CA ASN A 95 9.13 -1.85 1.83
C ASN A 95 9.05 -2.97 2.87
N TYR A 96 8.02 -3.01 3.71
CA TYR A 96 7.89 -4.05 4.73
C TYR A 96 7.60 -5.43 4.12
N THR A 97 6.78 -5.48 3.07
CA THR A 97 6.52 -6.74 2.34
C THR A 97 7.76 -7.25 1.61
N GLN A 98 8.55 -6.36 1.01
CA GLN A 98 9.83 -6.73 0.41
C GLN A 98 10.81 -7.30 1.43
N GLN A 99 10.96 -6.66 2.60
CA GLN A 99 11.79 -7.17 3.69
C GLN A 99 11.32 -8.55 4.15
N LEU A 100 10.01 -8.75 4.28
CA LEU A 100 9.42 -10.05 4.65
C LEU A 100 9.77 -11.15 3.63
N VAL A 101 9.78 -10.84 2.33
CA VAL A 101 10.16 -11.78 1.28
C VAL A 101 11.67 -12.09 1.31
N GLU A 102 12.50 -11.08 1.57
CA GLU A 102 13.97 -11.24 1.69
C GLU A 102 14.39 -12.10 2.89
N PHE A 103 13.58 -12.16 3.95
CA PHE A 103 13.80 -13.12 5.04
C PHE A 103 13.69 -14.58 4.59
N GLY A 104 12.98 -14.85 3.49
CA GLY A 104 12.82 -16.18 2.91
C GLY A 104 11.83 -17.06 3.68
N ALA A 105 12.14 -18.35 3.80
CA ALA A 105 11.25 -19.30 4.46
C ALA A 105 11.12 -18.99 5.97
N PRO A 106 9.90 -19.00 6.52
CA PRO A 106 9.68 -18.76 7.94
C PRO A 106 10.36 -19.83 8.81
N PRO A 107 10.75 -19.51 10.05
CA PRO A 107 11.29 -20.48 10.98
C PRO A 107 10.24 -21.55 11.35
N PRO A 108 10.66 -22.78 11.75
CA PRO A 108 9.73 -23.83 12.15
C PRO A 108 8.77 -23.36 13.25
N GLY A 109 7.48 -23.69 13.10
CA GLY A 109 6.43 -23.31 14.05
C GLY A 109 5.74 -21.98 13.73
N LEU A 110 6.18 -21.23 12.71
CA LEU A 110 5.50 -20.04 12.23
C LEU A 110 4.78 -20.34 10.90
N ASP A 111 3.45 -20.39 10.94
CA ASP A 111 2.60 -20.63 9.77
C ASP A 111 2.33 -19.32 9.01
N VAL A 112 3.35 -18.83 8.33
CA VAL A 112 3.30 -17.57 7.57
C VAL A 112 3.86 -17.80 6.17
N ASN A 113 3.12 -17.44 5.14
CA ASN A 113 3.62 -17.45 3.76
C ASN A 113 3.89 -16.01 3.29
N PRO A 114 5.17 -15.57 3.22
CA PRO A 114 5.53 -14.23 2.76
C PRO A 114 4.96 -13.87 1.37
N GLN A 115 4.91 -14.85 0.45
CA GLN A 115 4.38 -14.63 -0.90
C GLN A 115 2.88 -14.37 -0.89
N SER A 116 2.13 -15.09 -0.04
CA SER A 116 0.69 -14.84 0.16
C SER A 116 0.44 -13.45 0.73
N ILE A 117 1.28 -12.99 1.66
CA ILE A 117 1.15 -11.65 2.25
C ILE A 117 1.48 -10.57 1.24
N GLN A 118 2.56 -10.73 0.46
CA GLN A 118 2.91 -9.81 -0.61
C GLN A 118 1.79 -9.73 -1.65
N TYR A 119 1.23 -10.86 -2.06
CA TYR A 119 0.09 -10.91 -2.97
C TYR A 119 -1.14 -10.18 -2.41
N GLN A 120 -1.52 -10.45 -1.16
CA GLN A 120 -2.64 -9.77 -0.51
C GLN A 120 -2.42 -8.25 -0.47
N CYS A 121 -1.22 -7.78 -0.12
CA CYS A 121 -0.92 -6.35 -0.09
C CYS A 121 -1.02 -5.71 -1.47
N LEU A 122 -0.56 -6.39 -2.53
CA LEU A 122 -0.71 -5.92 -3.91
C LEU A 122 -2.17 -5.89 -4.35
N LEU A 123 -2.93 -6.94 -4.00
CA LEU A 123 -4.36 -7.04 -4.26
C LEU A 123 -5.13 -5.90 -3.59
N ASP A 124 -4.88 -5.66 -2.30
CA ASP A 124 -5.47 -4.56 -1.54
C ASP A 124 -5.15 -3.19 -2.15
N THR A 125 -3.90 -3.02 -2.59
CA THR A 125 -3.44 -1.80 -3.26
C THR A 125 -4.12 -1.60 -4.62
N CYS A 126 -4.48 -2.68 -5.31
CA CYS A 126 -5.22 -2.64 -6.57
C CYS A 126 -6.73 -2.41 -6.37
N LEU A 127 -7.31 -2.99 -5.32
CA LEU A 127 -8.74 -2.87 -4.99
C LEU A 127 -9.11 -1.44 -4.57
N ALA A 128 -8.24 -0.74 -3.85
CA ALA A 128 -8.48 0.63 -3.38
C ALA A 128 -8.82 1.63 -4.50
N PRO A 129 -8.01 1.82 -5.55
CA PRO A 129 -8.35 2.72 -6.65
C PRO A 129 -9.59 2.22 -7.43
N GLN A 130 -9.83 0.91 -7.54
CA GLN A 130 -11.06 0.37 -8.12
C GLN A 130 -12.32 0.80 -7.33
N GLN A 131 -12.30 0.69 -6.00
CA GLN A 131 -13.41 1.16 -5.15
C GLN A 131 -13.61 2.67 -5.31
N PHE A 132 -12.53 3.44 -5.33
CA PHE A 132 -12.58 4.89 -5.50
C PHE A 132 -13.15 5.31 -6.86
N ILE A 133 -12.80 4.60 -7.94
CA ILE A 133 -13.39 4.76 -9.29
C ILE A 133 -14.91 4.58 -9.22
N HIS A 134 -15.38 3.48 -8.64
CA HIS A 134 -16.83 3.20 -8.52
C HIS A 134 -17.57 4.28 -7.73
N HIS A 135 -16.99 4.79 -6.65
CA HIS A 135 -17.56 5.90 -5.90
C HIS A 135 -17.66 7.19 -6.74
N ILE A 136 -16.62 7.54 -7.50
CA ILE A 136 -16.66 8.72 -8.38
C ILE A 136 -17.71 8.55 -9.47
N GLU A 137 -17.78 7.39 -10.11
CA GLU A 137 -18.76 7.09 -11.17
C GLU A 137 -20.20 7.17 -10.63
N SER A 138 -20.45 6.62 -9.44
CA SER A 138 -21.74 6.74 -8.75
C SER A 138 -22.11 8.21 -8.49
N ILE A 139 -21.18 9.03 -7.98
CA ILE A 139 -21.43 10.46 -7.76
C ILE A 139 -21.72 11.17 -9.10
N LEU A 140 -20.93 10.91 -10.14
CA LEU A 140 -21.12 11.50 -11.47
C LEU A 140 -22.49 11.15 -12.09
N ALA A 141 -22.99 9.95 -11.83
CA ALA A 141 -24.31 9.51 -12.29
C ALA A 141 -25.45 10.26 -11.57
N SER A 142 -25.29 10.52 -10.26
CA SER A 142 -26.28 11.24 -9.45
C SER A 142 -26.26 12.77 -9.63
N LEU A 143 -25.15 13.33 -10.12
CA LEU A 143 -24.93 14.77 -10.13
C LEU A 143 -25.72 15.48 -11.26
N PRO A 144 -26.40 16.61 -10.97
CA PRO A 144 -27.11 17.38 -11.99
C PRO A 144 -26.19 17.78 -13.15
N ARG A 145 -26.70 17.72 -14.39
CA ARG A 145 -25.93 18.07 -15.60
C ARG A 145 -25.37 19.50 -15.56
N ARG A 146 -26.07 20.42 -14.89
CA ARG A 146 -25.68 21.83 -14.72
C ARG A 146 -24.44 22.04 -13.83
N SER A 147 -24.02 21.04 -13.06
CA SER A 147 -22.86 21.13 -12.16
C SER A 147 -21.54 20.96 -12.92
N ILE A 148 -21.31 21.77 -13.96
CA ILE A 148 -20.23 21.60 -14.95
C ILE A 148 -18.85 21.54 -14.27
N LEU A 149 -18.53 22.54 -13.43
CA LEU A 149 -17.25 22.62 -12.73
C LEU A 149 -17.00 21.36 -11.89
N ARG A 150 -18.02 20.91 -11.18
CA ARG A 150 -17.94 19.74 -10.30
C ARG A 150 -17.77 18.44 -11.09
N ARG A 151 -18.47 18.28 -12.22
CA ARG A 151 -18.27 17.15 -13.13
C ARG A 151 -16.85 17.13 -13.69
N PHE A 152 -16.32 18.29 -14.08
CA PHE A 152 -14.94 18.42 -14.56
C PHE A 152 -13.92 17.96 -13.49
N GLU A 153 -14.08 18.41 -12.24
CA GLU A 153 -13.22 17.96 -11.12
C GLU A 153 -13.28 16.45 -10.91
N LEU A 154 -14.48 15.88 -10.87
CA LEU A 154 -14.68 14.44 -10.70
C LEU A 154 -14.11 13.63 -11.86
N HIS A 155 -14.24 14.10 -13.11
CA HIS A 155 -13.60 13.45 -14.26
C HIS A 155 -12.06 13.50 -14.17
N SER A 156 -11.49 14.60 -13.69
CA SER A 156 -10.05 14.67 -13.43
C SER A 156 -9.61 13.67 -12.36
N MET A 157 -10.37 13.57 -11.26
CA MET A 157 -10.11 12.58 -10.20
C MET A 157 -10.25 11.14 -10.71
N LEU A 158 -11.27 10.87 -11.53
CA LEU A 158 -11.50 9.57 -12.15
C LEU A 158 -10.32 9.15 -13.03
N ASN A 159 -9.81 10.06 -13.85
CA ASN A 159 -8.64 9.79 -14.70
C ASN A 159 -7.38 9.49 -13.86
N ASN A 160 -7.16 10.21 -12.77
CA ASN A 160 -6.06 9.94 -11.86
C ASN A 160 -6.20 8.56 -11.20
N ALA A 161 -7.39 8.26 -10.66
CA ALA A 161 -7.68 6.97 -10.04
C ALA A 161 -7.54 5.79 -11.02
N LYS A 162 -7.93 5.98 -12.29
CA LYS A 162 -7.68 5.00 -13.36
C LYS A 162 -6.19 4.78 -13.62
N ASN A 163 -5.39 5.84 -13.67
CA ASN A 163 -3.94 5.69 -13.85
C ASN A 163 -3.31 4.95 -12.65
N ASP A 164 -3.76 5.24 -11.43
CA ASP A 164 -3.31 4.53 -10.21
C ASP A 164 -3.73 3.05 -10.24
N PHE A 165 -4.97 2.76 -10.65
CA PHE A 165 -5.46 1.40 -10.86
C PHE A 165 -4.63 0.65 -11.90
N LEU A 166 -4.36 1.24 -13.06
CA LEU A 166 -3.55 0.60 -14.10
C LEU A 166 -2.13 0.31 -13.62
N SER A 167 -1.51 1.23 -12.88
CA SER A 167 -0.17 1.03 -12.35
C SER A 167 -0.11 -0.13 -11.34
N THR A 168 -1.08 -0.20 -10.44
CA THR A 168 -1.14 -1.24 -9.41
C THR A 168 -1.58 -2.59 -9.98
N TYR A 169 -2.49 -2.60 -10.94
CA TYR A 169 -2.90 -3.79 -11.68
C TYR A 169 -1.76 -4.38 -12.51
N ALA A 170 -0.93 -3.55 -13.14
CA ALA A 170 0.28 -4.02 -13.83
C ALA A 170 1.24 -4.75 -12.87
N LYS A 171 1.44 -4.22 -11.64
CA LYS A 171 2.26 -4.88 -10.62
C LYS A 171 1.67 -6.22 -10.19
N LEU A 172 0.35 -6.28 -9.99
CA LEU A 172 -0.36 -7.51 -9.64
C LEU A 172 -0.25 -8.55 -10.76
N ARG A 173 -0.35 -8.14 -12.03
CA ARG A 173 -0.12 -9.03 -13.19
C ARG A 173 1.33 -9.49 -13.30
N ALA A 174 2.28 -8.61 -13.01
CA ALA A 174 3.70 -8.94 -13.00
C ALA A 174 4.09 -9.91 -11.88
N PHE A 175 3.33 -9.95 -10.78
CA PHE A 175 3.48 -10.96 -9.73
C PHE A 175 3.24 -12.38 -10.26
N GLY A 176 2.33 -12.54 -11.22
CA GLY A 176 2.03 -13.83 -11.86
C GLY A 176 0.80 -14.53 -11.28
N GLU A 177 0.86 -15.85 -11.16
CA GLU A 177 -0.24 -16.65 -10.65
C GLU A 177 -0.48 -16.39 -9.16
N PRO A 178 -1.76 -16.37 -8.71
CA PRO A 178 -2.08 -16.18 -7.31
C PRO A 178 -1.52 -17.34 -6.45
N PRO A 179 -1.04 -17.07 -5.23
CA PRO A 179 -0.66 -18.11 -4.28
C PRO A 179 -1.83 -19.05 -3.93
N PRO A 180 -1.57 -20.28 -3.44
CA PRO A 180 -2.62 -21.19 -3.01
C PRO A 180 -3.60 -20.54 -2.02
N GLY A 181 -4.90 -20.77 -2.23
CA GLY A 181 -5.98 -20.17 -1.43
C GLY A 181 -6.52 -18.84 -1.97
N PHE A 182 -5.86 -18.24 -2.96
CA PHE A 182 -6.32 -17.02 -3.62
C PHE A 182 -6.99 -17.31 -4.96
N GLN A 183 -8.02 -16.54 -5.28
CA GLN A 183 -8.64 -16.55 -6.61
C GLN A 183 -7.93 -15.53 -7.51
N SER A 184 -7.91 -15.80 -8.82
CA SER A 184 -7.43 -14.83 -9.80
C SER A 184 -8.25 -13.55 -9.71
N PHE A 185 -7.55 -12.42 -9.59
CA PHE A 185 -8.19 -11.12 -9.55
C PHE A 185 -8.79 -10.77 -10.92
N ILE A 186 -10.09 -10.52 -10.95
CA ILE A 186 -10.82 -10.04 -12.13
C ILE A 186 -11.24 -8.59 -11.85
N PRO A 187 -10.71 -7.61 -12.61
CA PRO A 187 -11.05 -6.22 -12.37
C PRO A 187 -12.51 -5.95 -12.77
N SER A 188 -13.22 -5.18 -11.95
CA SER A 188 -14.59 -4.75 -12.25
C SER A 188 -14.64 -3.41 -13.00
N VAL A 189 -13.51 -2.70 -13.09
CA VAL A 189 -13.38 -1.47 -13.86
C VAL A 189 -13.32 -1.80 -15.34
N VAL A 190 -14.23 -1.22 -16.13
CA VAL A 190 -14.19 -1.35 -17.60
C VAL A 190 -13.04 -0.52 -18.16
N LEU A 191 -12.05 -1.20 -18.73
CA LEU A 191 -10.90 -0.57 -19.37
C LEU A 191 -11.24 -0.20 -20.82
N GLN A 192 -10.97 1.06 -21.19
CA GLN A 192 -11.09 1.50 -22.58
C GLN A 192 -9.84 1.11 -23.38
N ALA A 193 -9.91 1.20 -24.71
CA ALA A 193 -8.77 0.92 -25.59
C ALA A 193 -7.52 1.73 -25.22
N SER A 194 -7.69 3.00 -24.84
CA SER A 194 -6.61 3.87 -24.38
C SER A 194 -6.01 3.41 -23.04
N ASP A 195 -6.82 2.89 -22.13
CA ASP A 195 -6.38 2.33 -20.85
C ASP A 195 -5.57 1.04 -21.07
N ILE A 196 -6.01 0.19 -22.00
CA ILE A 196 -5.30 -1.04 -22.39
C ILE A 196 -3.92 -0.70 -22.98
N THR A 197 -3.84 0.23 -23.93
CA THR A 197 -2.55 0.66 -24.50
C THR A 197 -1.61 1.25 -23.43
N LYS A 198 -2.15 1.97 -22.44
CA LYS A 198 -1.35 2.45 -21.30
C LYS A 198 -0.86 1.30 -20.44
N LEU A 199 -1.72 0.33 -20.12
CA LEU A 199 -1.36 -0.85 -19.34
C LEU A 199 -0.20 -1.61 -19.98
N GLU A 200 -0.30 -1.92 -21.27
CA GLU A 200 0.77 -2.58 -22.04
C GLU A 200 2.08 -1.78 -22.04
N ARG A 201 2.00 -0.44 -22.03
CA ARG A 201 3.19 0.41 -21.94
C ARG A 201 3.83 0.33 -20.55
N ILE A 202 3.03 0.28 -19.49
CA ILE A 202 3.51 0.12 -18.11
C ILE A 202 4.19 -1.24 -17.96
N GLU A 203 3.53 -2.31 -18.43
CA GLU A 203 4.06 -3.68 -18.35
C GLU A 203 5.38 -3.83 -19.10
N ARG A 204 5.49 -3.28 -20.32
CA ARG A 204 6.76 -3.27 -21.07
C ARG A 204 7.88 -2.57 -20.32
N ARG A 205 7.60 -1.44 -19.67
CA ARG A 205 8.60 -0.70 -18.89
C ARG A 205 9.10 -1.49 -17.68
N MET A 206 8.22 -2.26 -17.05
CA MET A 206 8.59 -3.15 -15.94
C MET A 206 9.51 -4.28 -16.42
N GLN A 207 9.31 -4.80 -17.63
CA GLN A 207 10.16 -5.86 -18.20
C GLN A 207 11.56 -5.37 -18.62
N THR A 208 11.68 -4.13 -19.10
CA THR A 208 12.97 -3.58 -19.59
C THR A 208 13.82 -2.91 -18.51
N GLY A 209 13.32 -2.78 -17.28
CA GLY A 209 13.96 -2.04 -16.20
C GLY A 209 14.92 -2.86 -15.32
N HIS A 210 15.33 -4.05 -15.77
CA HIS A 210 16.25 -4.94 -15.09
C HIS A 210 17.61 -5.00 -15.79
#